data_AF-A0A318MZP1-F1
#
_entry.id   AF-A0A318MZP1-F1
#
_cell.length_a   1.000
_cell.length_b   1.000
_cell.length_c   1.000
_cell.angle_alpha   90.00
_cell.angle_beta   90.00
_cell.angle_gamma   90.00
#
_symmetry.space_group_name_H-M   'P 1'
#
loop_
_entity.id
_entity.type
_entity.pdbx_description
1 polymer ?
#
loop_
_entity_poly.entity_id
_entity_poly.type
_entity_poly.pdbx_seq_one_letter_code
_entity_poly.pdbx_strand_id
1 'polypeptide(L)'
;MNKAITNFVCIATAAIALITSLVYITSKAQGHVIAIMLFLILGALLEILLLFNPGWKFVEYIPFLSLLVAGLLFTKSGADELYAIFSKMNMEGLSTSWIVSAVLIVVTLILAGATTVIYPYRNK
;
A
#
# COMPACT_ATOMS: atom_id res chain seq x y z
N MET A 1 7.02 -12.18 -20.52
CA MET A 1 7.83 -11.74 -19.34
C MET A 1 7.94 -12.95 -18.41
N ASN A 2 9.09 -13.19 -17.77
CA ASN A 2 9.30 -14.44 -17.02
C ASN A 2 8.33 -14.55 -15.83
N LYS A 3 7.57 -15.66 -15.73
CA LYS A 3 6.65 -15.97 -14.62
C LYS A 3 7.30 -15.80 -13.24
N ALA A 4 8.60 -16.08 -13.13
CA ALA A 4 9.37 -15.88 -11.90
C ALA A 4 9.44 -14.41 -11.48
N ILE A 5 9.58 -13.49 -12.44
CA ILE A 5 9.63 -12.04 -12.18
C ILE A 5 8.27 -11.55 -11.70
N THR A 6 7.18 -11.96 -12.36
CA THR A 6 5.83 -11.59 -11.92
C THR A 6 5.55 -12.07 -10.50
N ASN A 7 5.85 -13.34 -10.21
CA ASN A 7 5.67 -13.89 -8.86
C ASN A 7 6.49 -13.12 -7.81
N PHE A 8 7.74 -12.78 -8.14
CA PHE A 8 8.60 -12.01 -7.24
C PHE A 8 8.01 -10.63 -6.93
N VAL A 9 7.57 -9.88 -7.94
CA VAL A 9 6.98 -8.54 -7.75
C VAL A 9 5.69 -8.62 -6.94
N CYS A 10 4.82 -9.60 -7.17
CA CYS A 10 3.59 -9.79 -6.39
C CYS A 10 3.88 -10.11 -4.91
N ILE A 11 4.83 -11.02 -4.64
CA ILE A 11 5.25 -11.35 -3.27
C ILE A 11 5.86 -10.12 -2.59
N ALA A 12 6.71 -9.38 -3.28
CA ALA A 12 7.31 -8.15 -2.76
C ALA A 12 6.24 -7.10 -2.43
N THR A 13 5.26 -6.91 -3.32
CA THR A 13 4.13 -5.98 -3.12
C THR A 13 3.33 -6.36 -1.88
N ALA A 14 2.94 -7.63 -1.76
CA ALA A 14 2.19 -8.12 -0.61
C ALA A 14 2.99 -7.98 0.71
N ALA A 15 4.27 -8.36 0.70
CA ALA A 15 5.13 -8.26 1.87
C ALA A 15 5.30 -6.80 2.33
N ILE A 16 5.58 -5.89 1.40
CA ILE A 16 5.75 -4.47 1.73
C ILE A 16 4.43 -3.87 2.20
N ALA A 17 3.29 -4.20 1.59
CA ALA A 17 1.98 -3.73 2.05
C ALA A 17 1.66 -4.18 3.49
N LEU A 18 2.00 -5.42 3.86
CA LEU A 18 1.85 -5.93 5.23
C LEU A 18 2.84 -5.27 6.20
N ILE A 19 4.10 -5.09 5.81
CA ILE A 19 5.08 -4.36 6.64
C ILE A 19 4.60 -2.92 6.85
N THR A 20 4.08 -2.28 5.81
CA THR A 20 3.53 -0.93 5.86
C THR A 20 2.38 -0.84 6.86
N SER A 21 1.45 -1.80 6.86
CA SER A 21 0.33 -1.78 7.81
C SER A 21 0.80 -1.95 9.26
N LEU A 22 1.80 -2.82 9.50
CA LEU A 22 2.41 -3.02 10.82
C LEU A 22 3.22 -1.81 11.30
N VAL A 23 3.90 -1.10 10.42
CA VAL A 23 4.61 0.13 10.80
C VAL A 23 3.60 1.24 11.03
N TYR A 24 2.58 1.36 10.18
CA TYR A 24 1.61 2.45 10.24
C TYR A 24 0.72 2.40 11.49
N ILE A 25 0.38 1.22 12.02
CA ILE A 25 -0.35 1.13 13.31
C ILE A 25 0.46 1.72 14.49
N THR A 26 1.78 1.73 14.39
CA THR A 26 2.65 2.36 15.39
C THR A 26 2.88 3.86 15.14
N SER A 27 2.36 4.39 14.03
CA SER A 27 2.33 5.83 13.83
C SER A 27 1.26 6.44 14.73
N LYS A 28 1.61 7.50 15.46
CA LYS A 28 0.64 8.30 16.23
C LYS A 28 -0.20 9.18 15.29
N ALA A 29 -0.58 8.66 14.11
CA ALA A 29 -1.25 9.41 13.09
C ALA A 29 -2.69 9.73 13.51
N GLN A 30 -3.11 10.97 13.29
CA GLN A 30 -4.51 11.35 13.37
C GLN A 30 -5.25 10.88 12.11
N GLY A 31 -6.48 10.39 12.27
CA GLY A 31 -7.39 10.09 11.14
C GLY A 31 -7.57 8.61 10.81
N HIS A 32 -7.59 8.30 9.50
CA HIS A 32 -8.11 7.05 8.92
C HIS A 32 -7.21 5.81 9.12
N VAL A 33 -6.55 5.65 10.27
CA VAL A 33 -5.55 4.61 10.56
C VAL A 33 -6.09 3.21 10.24
N ILE A 34 -7.25 2.86 10.81
CA ILE A 34 -7.87 1.54 10.63
C ILE A 34 -8.21 1.29 9.15
N ALA A 35 -8.77 2.28 8.46
CA ALA A 35 -9.17 2.13 7.06
C ALA A 35 -7.96 1.91 6.16
N ILE A 36 -6.89 2.70 6.33
CA ILE A 36 -5.63 2.54 5.57
C ILE A 36 -5.06 1.14 5.79
N MET A 37 -5.02 0.66 7.03
CA MET A 37 -4.55 -0.69 7.34
C MET A 37 -5.38 -1.77 6.66
N LEU A 38 -6.71 -1.67 6.71
CA LEU A 38 -7.61 -2.64 6.09
C LEU A 38 -7.40 -2.71 4.58
N PHE A 39 -7.25 -1.57 3.91
CA PHE A 39 -6.99 -1.53 2.47
C PHE A 39 -5.58 -2.04 2.10
N LEU A 40 -4.57 -1.83 2.94
CA LEU A 40 -3.23 -2.40 2.77
C LEU A 40 -3.26 -3.94 2.90
N ILE A 41 -3.90 -4.45 3.95
CA ILE A 41 -4.03 -5.90 4.20
C ILE A 41 -4.85 -6.55 3.09
N LEU A 42 -5.98 -5.95 2.70
CA LEU A 42 -6.82 -6.46 1.63
C LEU A 42 -6.04 -6.53 0.31
N GLY A 43 -5.30 -5.46 -0.03
CA GLY A 43 -4.45 -5.45 -1.23
C GLY A 43 -3.40 -6.55 -1.20
N ALA A 44 -2.73 -6.76 -0.07
CA ALA A 44 -1.75 -7.83 0.11
C ALA A 44 -2.36 -9.23 -0.06
N LEU A 45 -3.51 -9.49 0.57
CA LEU A 45 -4.20 -10.77 0.48
C LEU A 45 -4.65 -11.06 -0.96
N LEU A 46 -5.13 -10.05 -1.69
CA LEU A 46 -5.53 -10.19 -3.08
C LEU A 46 -4.34 -10.44 -4.02
N GLU A 47 -3.20 -9.78 -3.80
CA GLU A 47 -1.95 -10.11 -4.53
C GLU A 47 -1.54 -11.57 -4.31
N ILE A 48 -1.61 -12.06 -3.07
CA ILE A 48 -1.32 -13.46 -2.75
C ILE A 48 -2.34 -14.40 -3.41
N LEU A 49 -3.63 -14.06 -3.39
CA LEU A 49 -4.67 -14.88 -4.00
C LEU A 49 -4.47 -15.03 -5.52
N LEU A 50 -4.06 -13.96 -6.19
CA LEU A 50 -3.80 -13.93 -7.63
C LEU A 50 -2.53 -14.70 -8.02
N LEU A 51 -1.57 -14.90 -7.10
CA LEU A 51 -0.45 -15.82 -7.33
C LEU A 51 -0.96 -17.24 -7.62
N PHE A 52 -1.96 -17.70 -6.88
CA PHE A 52 -2.55 -19.03 -7.03
C PHE A 52 -3.61 -19.09 -8.14
N ASN A 53 -4.24 -17.96 -8.47
CA ASN A 53 -5.34 -17.88 -9.44
C ASN A 53 -5.02 -16.92 -10.61
N PRO A 54 -3.99 -17.20 -11.43
CA PRO A 54 -3.53 -16.32 -12.52
C PRO A 54 -4.54 -16.11 -13.67
N GLY A 55 -5.65 -16.85 -13.69
CA GLY A 55 -6.63 -16.81 -14.77
C GLY A 55 -7.76 -15.78 -14.59
N TRP A 56 -7.82 -15.10 -13.43
CA TRP A 56 -8.92 -14.22 -13.08
C TRP A 56 -8.74 -12.82 -13.68
N LYS A 57 -9.19 -12.67 -14.94
CA LYS A 57 -9.21 -11.39 -15.64
C LYS A 57 -10.05 -10.35 -14.87
N PHE A 58 -9.65 -9.09 -14.94
CA PHE A 58 -10.23 -7.94 -14.21
C PHE A 58 -10.02 -7.94 -12.68
N VAL A 59 -10.00 -9.11 -12.03
CA VAL A 59 -9.70 -9.23 -10.60
C VAL A 59 -8.26 -8.80 -10.30
N GLU A 60 -7.36 -8.93 -11.28
CA GLU A 60 -5.97 -8.46 -11.23
C GLU A 60 -5.80 -6.96 -10.95
N TYR A 61 -6.83 -6.13 -11.15
CA TYR A 61 -6.80 -4.70 -10.84
C TYR A 61 -7.29 -4.35 -9.44
N ILE A 62 -8.01 -5.27 -8.77
CA ILE A 62 -8.57 -5.02 -7.43
C ILE A 62 -7.49 -4.79 -6.37
N PRO A 63 -6.36 -5.56 -6.31
CA PRO A 63 -5.30 -5.26 -5.36
C PRO A 63 -4.76 -3.85 -5.52
N PHE A 64 -4.52 -3.41 -6.75
CA PHE A 64 -4.06 -2.04 -7.02
C PHE A 64 -5.08 -0.99 -6.59
N LEU A 65 -6.36 -1.17 -6.90
CA LEU A 65 -7.41 -0.25 -6.47
C LEU A 65 -7.47 -0.15 -4.93
N SER A 66 -7.35 -1.28 -4.24
CA SER A 66 -7.30 -1.31 -2.77
C SER A 66 -6.12 -0.51 -2.23
N LEU A 67 -4.92 -0.74 -2.77
CA LEU A 67 -3.69 -0.05 -2.36
C LEU A 67 -3.74 1.44 -2.72
N LEU A 68 -4.37 1.81 -3.84
CA LEU A 68 -4.58 3.19 -4.25
C LEU A 68 -5.49 3.94 -3.26
N VAL A 69 -6.59 3.30 -2.80
CA VAL A 69 -7.47 3.89 -1.78
C VAL A 69 -6.72 4.10 -0.46
N ALA A 70 -5.89 3.13 -0.03
CA ALA A 70 -5.00 3.31 1.13
C ALA A 70 -4.07 4.52 0.94
N GLY A 71 -3.46 4.67 -0.24
CA GLY A 71 -2.61 5.80 -0.58
C GLY A 71 -3.34 7.14 -0.50
N LEU A 72 -4.54 7.24 -1.06
CA LEU A 72 -5.36 8.47 -1.03
C LEU A 72 -5.76 8.86 0.39
N LEU A 73 -6.19 7.88 1.20
CA LEU A 73 -6.51 8.11 2.61
C LEU A 73 -5.27 8.57 3.39
N PHE A 74 -4.11 7.98 3.10
CA PHE A 74 -2.85 8.40 3.72
C PHE A 74 -2.46 9.83 3.33
N THR A 75 -2.62 10.23 2.07
CA THR A 75 -2.37 11.61 1.63
C THR A 75 -3.26 12.60 2.38
N LYS A 76 -4.54 12.27 2.58
CA LYS A 76 -5.45 13.08 3.39
C LYS A 76 -4.95 13.20 4.84
N SER A 77 -4.62 12.08 5.48
CA SER A 77 -4.05 12.11 6.84
C SER A 77 -2.76 12.94 6.92
N GLY A 78 -1.92 12.91 5.87
CA GLY A 78 -0.71 13.74 5.81
C GLY A 78 -1.00 15.24 5.69
N ALA A 79 -2.05 15.63 4.97
CA ALA A 79 -2.48 17.03 4.93
C ALA A 79 -2.98 17.50 6.30
N ASP A 80 -3.72 16.65 7.02
CA ASP A 80 -4.22 16.94 8.36
C ASP A 80 -3.06 17.10 9.38
N GLU A 81 -2.04 16.23 9.31
CA GLU A 81 -0.84 16.33 10.14
C GLU A 81 -0.02 17.59 9.85
N LEU A 82 0.16 17.95 8.57
CA LEU A 82 0.82 19.19 8.19
C LEU A 82 0.07 20.41 8.73
N TYR A 83 -1.26 20.40 8.62
CA TYR A 83 -2.09 21.45 9.19
C TYR A 83 -1.93 21.54 10.72
N ALA A 84 -1.91 20.41 11.42
CA ALA A 84 -1.70 20.36 12.88
C ALA A 84 -0.34 20.91 13.30
N ILE A 85 0.71 20.65 12.52
CA ILE A 85 2.06 21.19 12.75
C ILE A 85 2.08 22.71 12.53
N PHE A 86 1.55 23.20 11.40
CA PHE A 86 1.55 24.64 11.08
C PHE A 86 0.66 25.46 12.01
N SER A 87 -0.43 24.88 12.49
CA SER A 87 -1.33 25.51 13.48
C SER A 87 -0.81 25.44 14.92
N LYS A 88 0.38 24.85 15.14
CA LYS A 88 0.98 24.61 16.47
C LYS A 88 0.14 23.72 17.39
N MET A 89 -0.84 22.99 16.85
CA MET A 89 -1.57 21.97 17.61
C MET A 89 -0.69 20.75 17.90
N ASN A 90 0.22 20.41 16.98
CA ASN A 90 1.22 19.36 17.16
C ASN A 90 2.63 19.94 17.01
N MET A 91 3.26 20.30 18.14
CA MET A 91 4.64 20.80 18.15
C MET A 91 5.70 19.68 18.22
N GLU A 92 5.30 18.42 18.43
CA GLU A 92 6.22 17.26 18.42
C GLU A 92 6.62 16.84 17.00
N GLY A 93 5.88 17.32 15.99
CA GLY A 93 6.14 17.01 14.59
C GLY A 93 5.71 15.59 14.18
N LEU A 94 6.30 15.09 13.09
CA LEU A 94 6.00 13.77 12.54
C LEU A 94 6.83 12.69 13.25
N SER A 95 6.18 11.58 13.64
CA SER A 95 6.91 10.44 14.21
C SER A 95 7.77 9.73 13.16
N THR A 96 8.86 9.08 13.58
CA THR A 96 9.70 8.27 12.70
C THR A 96 8.89 7.18 12.00
N SER A 97 7.97 6.53 12.72
CA SER A 97 7.07 5.52 12.16
C SER A 97 6.15 6.08 11.07
N TRP A 98 5.70 7.33 11.19
CA TRP A 98 4.92 8.00 10.15
C TRP A 98 5.76 8.22 8.88
N ILE A 99 6.97 8.74 9.02
CA ILE A 99 7.88 8.99 7.89
C ILE A 99 8.23 7.69 7.16
N VAL A 100 8.55 6.63 7.92
CA VAL A 100 8.81 5.31 7.34
C VAL A 100 7.58 4.77 6.62
N SER A 101 6.38 4.94 7.19
CA SER A 101 5.14 4.53 6.53
C SER A 101 4.90 5.29 5.23
N ALA A 102 5.20 6.58 5.17
CA ALA A 102 5.07 7.37 3.93
C ALA A 102 5.93 6.79 2.80
N VAL A 103 7.19 6.48 3.09
CA VAL A 103 8.11 5.89 2.12
C VAL A 103 7.61 4.51 1.68
N LEU A 104 7.20 3.67 2.62
CA LEU A 104 6.72 2.32 2.33
C LEU A 104 5.42 2.33 1.52
N ILE A 105 4.50 3.27 1.76
CA ILE A 105 3.27 3.43 0.96
C ILE A 105 3.63 3.80 -0.48
N VAL A 106 4.55 4.74 -0.70
CA VAL A 106 4.98 5.11 -2.05
C VAL A 106 5.58 3.91 -2.78
N VAL A 107 6.48 3.16 -2.13
CA VAL A 107 7.06 1.94 -2.70
C VAL A 107 5.98 0.91 -3.00
N THR A 108 5.00 0.72 -2.10
CA THR A 108 3.87 -0.20 -2.28
C THR A 108 3.05 0.17 -3.52
N LEU A 109 2.76 1.45 -3.72
CA LEU A 109 1.98 1.94 -4.87
C LEU A 109 2.73 1.76 -6.20
N ILE A 110 4.04 2.01 -6.21
CA ILE A 110 4.88 1.78 -7.40
C ILE A 110 4.88 0.30 -7.76
N LEU A 111 5.08 -0.58 -6.78
CA LEU A 111 5.08 -2.02 -7.00
C LEU A 111 3.71 -2.55 -7.43
N ALA A 112 2.62 -2.07 -6.83
CA ALA A 112 1.27 -2.41 -7.24
C ALA A 112 0.94 -1.91 -8.67
N GLY A 113 1.46 -0.74 -9.04
CA GLY A 113 1.41 -0.26 -10.43
C GLY A 113 2.17 -1.20 -11.36
N ALA A 114 3.33 -1.69 -10.96
CA ALA A 114 4.09 -2.66 -11.74
C ALA A 114 3.34 -4.00 -11.85
N THR A 115 2.74 -4.54 -10.77
CA THR A 115 2.01 -5.81 -10.82
C THR A 115 0.87 -5.76 -11.84
N THR A 116 0.06 -4.70 -11.85
CA THR A 116 -1.05 -4.56 -12.81
C THR A 116 -0.62 -4.51 -14.28
N VAL A 117 0.54 -3.93 -14.58
CA VAL A 117 1.08 -3.91 -15.95
C VAL A 117 1.65 -5.27 -16.34
N ILE A 118 2.21 -6.01 -15.38
CA ILE A 118 2.91 -7.28 -15.60
C ILE A 118 1.94 -8.47 -15.68
N TYR A 119 0.84 -8.45 -14.92
CA TYR A 119 -0.15 -9.55 -14.83
C TYR A 119 -0.64 -10.07 -16.19
N PRO A 120 -1.02 -9.21 -17.17
CA PRO A 120 -1.48 -9.65 -18.50
C PRO A 120 -0.44 -10.43 -19.32
N TYR A 121 0.85 -10.37 -18.95
CA TYR A 121 1.95 -11.03 -19.63
C TYR A 121 2.46 -12.28 -18.91
N ARG A 122 1.81 -12.70 -17.81
CA ARG A 122 2.22 -13.84 -16.99
C ARG A 122 1.99 -15.19 -17.67
N ASN A 123 0.94 -15.29 -18.50
CA ASN A 123 0.51 -16.52 -19.17
C ASN A 123 0.59 -16.45 -20.70
N LYS A 124 1.20 -15.39 -21.25
CA LYS A 124 1.53 -15.26 -22.68
C LYS A 124 2.96 -15.73 -22.88
#